data_AF-A0A8X6J5M7-F1
#
_entry.id   AF-A0A8X6J5M7-F1
#
_cell.length_a   1.000
_cell.length_b   1.000
_cell.length_c   1.000
_cell.angle_alpha   90.00
_cell.angle_beta   90.00
_cell.angle_gamma   90.00
#
_symmetry.space_group_name_H-M   'P 1'
#
loop_
_entity.id
_entity.type
_entity.pdbx_description
1 polymer ?
#
loop_
_entity_poly.entity_id
_entity_poly.type
_entity_poly.pdbx_seq_one_letter_code
_entity_poly.pdbx_strand_id
1 'polypeptide(L)'
;MSTRGLPFRSDDQELVSTTNGLFLGCLGLITEFDSFLFQHMTKYGNKGKGSTSYLSSDICSEFIDVIGKRALKEILKEIKLARYFSLIIDSTPDASHTD
;
A
#
# COMPACT_ATOMS: atom_id res chain seq x y z
N MET A 1 -8.62 -10.20 3.56
CA MET A 1 -9.08 -10.34 2.17
C MET A 1 -9.41 -8.96 1.64
N SER A 2 -8.87 -8.57 0.48
CA SER A 2 -9.16 -7.28 -0.16
C SER A 2 -10.63 -7.29 -0.60
N THR A 3 -11.45 -6.33 -0.14
CA THR A 3 -12.92 -6.28 -0.35
C THR A 3 -13.32 -6.27 -1.83
N ARG A 4 -12.39 -5.97 -2.74
CA ARG A 4 -12.62 -5.95 -4.20
C ARG A 4 -11.94 -7.10 -4.96
N GLY A 5 -11.20 -7.97 -4.28
CA GLY A 5 -10.38 -9.01 -4.94
C GLY A 5 -9.24 -8.47 -5.79
N LEU A 6 -8.97 -7.16 -5.72
CA LEU A 6 -7.95 -6.48 -6.52
C LEU A 6 -6.58 -6.50 -5.83
N PRO A 7 -5.49 -6.53 -6.61
CA PRO A 7 -4.14 -6.42 -6.06
C PRO A 7 -3.94 -5.06 -5.38
N PHE A 8 -3.05 -5.02 -4.39
CA PHE A 8 -2.76 -3.78 -3.67
C PHE A 8 -2.21 -2.71 -4.63
N ARG A 9 -1.29 -3.16 -5.48
CA ARG A 9 -0.72 -2.44 -6.61
C ARG A 9 -1.43 -2.95 -7.88
N SER A 10 -2.17 -2.08 -8.55
CA SER A 10 -2.68 -2.35 -9.90
C SER A 10 -1.80 -1.60 -10.90
N ASP A 11 -1.72 -2.11 -12.13
CA ASP A 11 -1.09 -1.40 -13.24
C ASP A 11 -1.95 -0.19 -13.67
N ASP A 12 -3.23 -0.18 -13.30
CA ASP A 12 -4.16 0.92 -13.52
C ASP A 12 -3.94 2.03 -12.50
N GLN A 13 -3.41 3.16 -12.98
CA GLN A 13 -3.15 4.38 -12.20
C GLN A 13 -4.27 5.43 -12.30
N GLU A 14 -5.38 5.10 -12.97
CA GLU A 14 -6.53 6.01 -13.09
C GLU A 14 -7.40 5.97 -11.84
N LEU A 15 -7.80 7.15 -11.34
CA LEU A 15 -8.57 7.27 -10.10
C LEU A 15 -10.01 6.77 -10.22
N VAL A 16 -10.59 6.83 -11.42
CA VAL A 16 -12.02 6.52 -11.67
C VAL A 16 -12.20 5.10 -12.22
N SER A 17 -11.12 4.33 -12.41
CA SER A 17 -11.25 2.96 -12.92
C SER A 17 -11.81 2.02 -11.85
N THR A 18 -12.70 1.12 -12.27
CA THR A 18 -13.25 0.06 -11.41
C THR A 18 -12.20 -0.99 -11.03
N THR A 19 -11.04 -0.97 -11.70
CA THR A 19 -9.91 -1.89 -11.54
C THR A 19 -8.72 -1.27 -10.81
N ASN A 20 -8.87 -0.04 -10.29
CA ASN A 20 -7.80 0.63 -9.59
C ASN A 20 -7.37 -0.17 -8.35
N GLY A 21 -6.06 -0.24 -8.12
CA GLY A 21 -5.50 -1.05 -7.04
C GLY A 21 -6.02 -0.60 -5.67
N LEU A 22 -5.94 -1.49 -4.67
CA LEU A 22 -6.41 -1.18 -3.32
C LEU A 22 -5.77 0.12 -2.77
N PHE A 23 -4.54 0.44 -3.17
CA PHE A 23 -3.87 1.69 -2.83
C PHE A 23 -4.68 2.94 -3.22
N LEU A 24 -5.05 3.08 -4.50
CA LEU A 24 -5.82 4.23 -4.98
C LEU A 24 -7.25 4.22 -4.44
N GLY A 25 -7.84 3.02 -4.25
CA GLY A 25 -9.14 2.88 -3.61
C GLY A 25 -9.15 3.39 -2.16
N CYS A 26 -8.17 2.99 -1.35
CA CYS A 26 -8.01 3.47 0.02
C CYS A 26 -7.66 4.96 0.07
N LEU A 27 -6.79 5.44 -0.82
CA LEU A 27 -6.43 6.86 -0.88
C LEU A 27 -7.66 7.72 -1.21
N GLY A 28 -8.51 7.27 -2.14
CA GLY A 28 -9.79 7.90 -2.43
C GLY A 28 -10.69 8.02 -1.20
N LEU A 29 -10.82 6.96 -0.39
CA LEU A 29 -11.58 7.02 0.87
C LEU A 29 -11.00 8.02 1.86
N ILE A 30 -9.67 8.07 2.02
CA ILE A 30 -9.03 9.03 2.92
C ILE A 30 -9.28 10.47 2.45
N THR A 31 -9.33 10.70 1.13
CA THR A 31 -9.59 12.04 0.59
C THR A 31 -10.98 12.59 0.88
N GLU A 32 -11.95 11.74 1.22
CA GLU A 32 -13.26 12.22 1.70
C GLU A 32 -13.17 12.95 3.05
N PHE A 33 -12.14 12.64 3.84
CA PHE A 33 -11.94 13.17 5.19
C PHE A 33 -10.77 14.15 5.30
N ASP A 34 -9.92 14.25 4.27
CA ASP A 34 -8.75 15.12 4.24
C ASP A 34 -8.82 16.09 3.05
N SER A 35 -9.06 17.36 3.35
CA SER A 35 -9.21 18.42 2.34
C SER A 35 -7.93 18.71 1.55
N PHE A 36 -6.76 18.47 2.13
CA PHE A 36 -5.48 18.61 1.44
C PHE A 36 -5.32 17.51 0.39
N LEU A 37 -5.58 16.26 0.79
CA LEU A 37 -5.54 15.13 -0.14
C LEU A 37 -6.60 15.25 -1.24
N PHE A 38 -7.80 15.73 -0.90
CA PHE A 38 -8.85 16.02 -1.90
C PHE A 38 -8.39 17.01 -2.97
N GLN A 39 -7.78 18.13 -2.56
CA GLN A 39 -7.25 19.11 -3.51
C GLN A 39 -6.14 18.52 -4.38
N HIS A 40 -5.26 17.71 -3.78
CA HIS A 40 -4.18 17.04 -4.51
C HIS A 40 -4.71 16.06 -5.55
N MET A 41 -5.67 15.20 -5.17
CA MET A 41 -6.32 14.25 -6.08
C MET A 41 -7.07 14.95 -7.20
N THR A 42 -7.79 16.03 -6.91
CA THR A 42 -8.51 16.82 -7.92
C THR A 42 -7.55 17.45 -8.93
N LYS A 43 -6.39 17.92 -8.47
CA LYS A 43 -5.41 18.65 -9.29
C LYS A 43 -4.50 17.72 -10.10
N TYR A 44 -4.18 16.54 -9.59
CA TYR A 44 -3.16 15.66 -10.17
C TYR A 44 -3.64 14.26 -10.54
N GLY A 45 -4.85 13.88 -10.14
CA GLY A 45 -5.43 12.54 -10.30
C GLY A 45 -5.46 12.01 -11.74
N ASN A 46 -5.76 12.88 -12.70
CA ASN A 46 -5.90 12.52 -14.11
C ASN A 46 -5.14 13.49 -15.03
N LYS A 47 -4.05 14.09 -14.54
CA LYS A 47 -3.33 15.16 -15.26
C LYS A 47 -2.46 14.66 -16.42
N GLY A 48 -2.41 13.34 -16.64
CA GLY A 48 -1.56 12.72 -17.66
C GLY A 48 -0.08 12.68 -17.30
N LYS A 49 0.75 12.23 -18.26
CA LYS A 49 2.20 12.08 -18.10
C LYS A 49 2.90 13.45 -18.03
N GLY A 50 3.98 13.55 -17.26
CA GLY A 50 4.82 14.76 -17.18
C GLY A 50 4.51 15.70 -16.00
N SER A 51 3.64 15.29 -15.07
CA SER A 51 3.43 15.99 -13.80
C SER A 51 3.63 15.05 -12.60
N THR A 52 4.22 15.57 -11.52
CA THR A 52 4.44 14.79 -10.30
C THR A 52 3.13 14.63 -9.54
N SER A 53 2.40 13.54 -9.82
CA SER A 53 1.10 13.27 -9.20
C SER A 53 1.19 12.63 -7.83
N TYR A 54 2.32 12.00 -7.50
CA TYR A 54 2.48 11.14 -6.31
C TYR A 54 1.45 9.99 -6.21
N LEU A 55 0.83 9.62 -7.34
CA LEU A 55 -0.12 8.50 -7.44
C LEU A 55 0.45 7.32 -8.21
N SER A 56 1.75 7.40 -8.54
CA SER A 56 2.42 6.34 -9.28
C SER A 56 2.61 5.11 -8.42
N SER A 57 2.88 4.03 -9.13
CA SER A 57 3.22 2.77 -8.52
C SER A 57 4.48 2.81 -7.62
N ASP A 58 5.44 3.69 -7.91
CA ASP A 58 6.66 3.80 -7.11
C ASP A 58 6.34 4.40 -5.74
N ILE A 59 5.48 5.43 -5.72
CA ILE A 59 4.99 6.02 -4.47
C ILE A 59 4.17 5.02 -3.66
N CYS A 60 3.35 4.18 -4.31
CA CYS A 60 2.67 3.07 -3.62
C CYS A 60 3.68 2.16 -2.88
N SER A 61 4.82 1.85 -3.50
CA SER A 61 5.87 1.04 -2.88
C SER A 61 6.51 1.77 -1.69
N GLU A 62 6.78 3.07 -1.80
CA GLU A 62 7.28 3.88 -0.68
C GLU A 62 6.30 3.91 0.50
N PHE A 63 4.99 3.99 0.23
CA PHE A 63 3.95 3.92 1.26
C PHE A 63 3.97 2.56 1.99
N ILE A 64 4.06 1.45 1.24
CA ILE A 64 4.17 0.11 1.82
C ILE A 64 5.40 0.03 2.73
N ASP A 65 6.54 0.55 2.27
CA ASP A 65 7.77 0.55 3.03
C ASP A 65 7.66 1.34 4.34
N VAL A 66 7.07 2.54 4.29
CA VAL A 66 6.88 3.39 5.48
C VAL A 66 5.95 2.73 6.48
N ILE A 67 4.81 2.19 6.02
CA ILE A 67 3.85 1.49 6.88
C ILE A 67 4.47 0.21 7.44
N GLY A 68 5.20 -0.55 6.63
CA GLY A 68 5.92 -1.76 7.05
C GLY A 68 6.95 -1.47 8.14
N LYS A 69 7.75 -0.42 7.98
CA LYS A 69 8.72 0.04 9.00
C LYS A 69 8.02 0.45 10.29
N ARG A 70 6.88 1.14 10.20
CA ARG A 70 6.09 1.53 11.38
C ARG A 70 5.51 0.32 12.11
N ALA A 71 4.90 -0.62 11.38
CA ALA A 71 4.35 -1.85 11.93
C ALA A 71 5.44 -2.69 12.62
N LEU A 72 6.57 -2.90 11.95
CA LEU A 72 7.73 -3.60 12.53
C LEU A 72 8.19 -2.94 13.83
N LYS A 73 8.28 -1.60 13.86
CA LYS A 73 8.69 -0.87 15.06
C LYS A 73 7.74 -1.09 16.24
N GLU A 74 6.43 -1.10 16.01
CA GLU A 74 5.45 -1.36 17.07
C GLU A 74 5.49 -2.83 17.54
N ILE A 75 5.60 -3.80 16.63
CA ILE A 75 5.80 -5.22 17.00
C ILE A 75 7.05 -5.39 17.87
N LEU A 76 8.17 -4.79 17.48
CA LEU A 76 9.41 -4.85 18.26
C LEU A 76 9.27 -4.19 19.64
N LYS A 77 8.48 -3.12 19.73
CA LYS A 77 8.19 -2.46 21.01
C LYS A 77 7.36 -3.38 21.92
N GLU A 78 6.33 -4.03 21.39
CA GLU A 78 5.50 -4.97 22.14
C GLU A 78 6.31 -6.16 22.64
N ILE A 79 7.15 -6.76 21.77
CA ILE A 79 8.04 -7.87 22.16
C ILE A 79 8.98 -7.46 23.28
N LYS A 80 9.57 -6.26 23.23
CA LYS A 80 10.47 -5.75 24.28
C LYS A 80 9.77 -5.52 25.63
N LEU A 81 8.47 -5.23 25.62
CA LEU A 81 7.68 -5.02 26.83
C LEU A 81 7.10 -6.34 27.37
N ALA A 82 6.97 -7.36 26.54
CA ALA A 82 6.41 -8.64 26.92
C ALA A 82 7.38 -9.43 27.82
N ARG A 83 6.83 -10.02 28.89
CA ARG A 83 7.59 -10.93 29.78
C ARG A 83 7.90 -12.27 29.10
N TYR A 84 7.05 -12.71 28.18
CA TYR A 84 7.19 -13.94 27.42
C TYR A 84 6.73 -13.70 25.99
N PHE A 85 7.44 -14.28 25.02
CA PHE A 85 7.07 -14.29 23.61
C PHE A 85 7.45 -15.65 22.99
N SER A 86 6.86 -15.99 21.85
CA SER A 86 7.20 -17.18 21.07
C SER A 86 7.45 -16.79 19.62
N LEU A 87 8.33 -17.55 18.95
CA LEU A 87 8.67 -17.34 17.55
C LEU A 87 8.33 -18.63 16.79
N ILE A 88 7.56 -18.49 15.72
CA ILE A 88 7.27 -19.58 14.80
C ILE A 88 8.01 -19.26 13.51
N ILE A 89 8.84 -20.18 13.05
CA ILE A 89 9.62 -20.05 11.82
C ILE A 89 9.09 -21.11 10.86
N ASP A 90 8.62 -20.69 9.70
CA ASP A 90 8.23 -21.58 8.61
C ASP A 90 9.28 -21.54 7.51
N SER A 91 9.57 -22.71 6.92
CA SER A 91 10.51 -22.84 5.80
C SER A 91 9.79 -23.58 4.69
N THR A 92 9.28 -22.82 3.72
CA THR A 92 8.66 -23.35 2.51
C THR A 92 9.69 -23.35 1.36
N PRO A 93 10.18 -24.51 0.90
CA PRO A 93 11.06 -24.58 -0.26
C PRO A 93 10.30 -24.26 -1.55
N ASP A 94 10.86 -23.39 -2.39
CA ASP A 94 10.31 -23.07 -3.71
C ASP A 94 10.61 -24.20 -4.70
N ALA A 95 9.60 -25.00 -5.02
CA ALA A 95 9.72 -26.15 -5.92
C ALA A 95 9.45 -25.81 -7.40
N SER A 96 9.34 -24.52 -7.76
CA SER A 96 8.95 -24.10 -9.12
C SER A 96 10.10 -23.91 -10.12
N HIS A 97 11.36 -24.15 -9.73
CA HIS A 97 12.50 -24.10 -10.65
C HIS A 97 12.59 -25.39 -11.47
N THR A 98 12.17 -25.34 -12.73
CA THR A 98 12.50 -26.37 -13.73
C THR A 98 13.56 -25.76 -14.64
N ASP A 99 14.74 -26.38 -14.73
CA ASP A 99 15.81 -25.99 -15.64
C ASP A 99 15.42 -26.13 -17.12
#